data_AF-A0A2K8KLN2-F1
#
_entry.id   AF-A0A2K8KLN2-F1
#
_cell.length_a   1.000
_cell.length_b   1.000
_cell.length_c   1.000
_cell.angle_alpha   90.00
_cell.angle_beta   90.00
_cell.angle_gamma   90.00
#
_symmetry.space_group_name_H-M   'P 1'
#
loop_
_entity.id
_entity.type
_entity.pdbx_description
1 polymer ?
#
loop_
_entity_poly.entity_id
_entity_poly.type
_entity_poly.pdbx_seq_one_letter_code
_entity_poly.pdbx_strand_id
1 'polypeptide(L)'
;MTLKQSKKQNIYFKKESIKKFVNIWMTIMFVICAIGFILTSFNDIDLLISDWLDPLMYIEFFRAWQALMEVLGTHFAIWILFICLAIWVESYYIRLKHGVFGNNKFNKYMKHNAQYYLGGVYALYIIIRGILYVWWLTTIWNLDMGWGKGYDAKSMMSMCWRFSFHCLALLIEIALVSLTIYWFRKSFRNKKLLLTSNHWFQALKVFMFFFYCYVMIWFAKHFFGRPFYFSVEYDRMHAQMLEMGWHESTNPSAWQWPKLDNIPKYTPWYIPNNLGANLKYWFAATPYHDPNQDQYWNMDFPSGHTIETAILVSMFSLLWGNNEKTMRKATFLTIFFVLMVFWINMMFTMVYSRFHWASDVLFSSLYAIVVWKLTVYSVEKLVLKINYKINYQVNHKFNQGFLITCKNGKDAWFAVYFNANYVKLAKIKNFESNVLKISKLKKIYCVDKMQRKITTASKTKLVTQTKKDKNG
;
A
#
# COMPACT_ATOMS: atom_id res chain seq x y z
N MET A 1 30.43 -30.75 -35.87
CA MET A 1 30.18 -30.31 -34.48
C MET A 1 28.80 -29.67 -34.38
N THR A 2 27.79 -30.42 -33.96
CA THR A 2 26.43 -29.93 -33.74
C THR A 2 26.32 -29.43 -32.29
N LEU A 3 26.29 -28.10 -32.12
CA LEU A 3 26.02 -27.46 -30.84
C LEU A 3 24.61 -27.83 -30.37
N LYS A 4 24.53 -28.77 -29.41
CA LYS A 4 23.33 -29.02 -28.62
C LYS A 4 22.98 -27.73 -27.87
N GLN A 5 22.05 -26.94 -28.41
CA GLN A 5 21.38 -25.90 -27.65
C GLN A 5 20.71 -26.57 -26.44
N SER A 6 21.32 -26.43 -25.26
CA SER A 6 20.68 -26.85 -24.02
C SER A 6 19.36 -26.09 -23.89
N LYS A 7 18.25 -26.82 -23.85
CA LYS A 7 16.95 -26.24 -23.51
C LYS A 7 17.08 -25.67 -22.10
N LYS A 8 17.31 -24.35 -21.99
CA LYS A 8 17.13 -23.61 -20.73
C LYS A 8 15.70 -23.87 -20.27
N GLN A 9 15.52 -24.83 -19.36
CA GLN A 9 14.25 -25.03 -18.68
C GLN A 9 13.99 -23.76 -17.87
N ASN A 10 13.09 -22.92 -18.36
CA ASN A 10 12.64 -21.76 -17.61
C ASN A 10 11.86 -22.27 -16.39
N ILE A 11 12.49 -22.24 -15.22
CA ILE A 11 11.87 -22.63 -13.96
C ILE A 11 10.92 -21.51 -13.53
N TYR A 12 9.63 -21.80 -13.61
CA TYR A 12 8.55 -20.93 -13.21
C TYR A 12 8.09 -21.26 -11.78
N PHE A 13 7.79 -20.25 -10.96
CA PHE A 13 7.27 -20.49 -9.60
C PHE A 13 5.79 -20.91 -9.62
N LYS A 14 5.43 -21.92 -8.86
CA LYS A 14 4.01 -22.20 -8.57
C LYS A 14 3.43 -21.08 -7.68
N LYS A 15 2.19 -20.67 -7.92
CA LYS A 15 1.48 -19.62 -7.16
C LYS A 15 1.59 -19.79 -5.63
N GLU A 16 1.41 -21.01 -5.14
CA GLU A 16 1.50 -21.33 -3.71
C GLU A 16 2.91 -21.11 -3.13
N SER A 17 3.95 -21.39 -3.92
CA SER A 17 5.34 -21.17 -3.49
C SER A 17 5.70 -19.68 -3.38
N ILE A 18 5.18 -18.82 -4.27
CA ILE A 18 5.34 -17.35 -4.15
C ILE A 18 4.65 -16.83 -2.90
N LYS A 19 3.39 -17.23 -2.66
CA LYS A 19 2.64 -16.81 -1.48
C LYS A 19 3.34 -17.24 -0.19
N LYS A 20 3.83 -18.49 -0.14
CA LYS A 20 4.62 -18.99 1.01
C LYS A 20 5.90 -18.19 1.19
N PHE A 21 6.64 -17.92 0.11
CA PHE A 21 7.87 -17.12 0.14
C PHE A 21 7.64 -15.71 0.68
N VAL A 22 6.68 -14.97 0.12
CA VAL A 22 6.34 -13.62 0.61
C VAL A 22 5.92 -13.67 2.08
N ASN A 23 5.09 -14.63 2.48
CA ASN A 23 4.67 -14.76 3.86
C ASN A 23 5.85 -14.98 4.82
N ILE A 24 6.82 -15.82 4.44
CA ILE A 24 8.03 -16.05 5.26
C ILE A 24 8.80 -14.74 5.44
N TRP A 25 9.07 -14.00 4.36
CA TRP A 25 9.80 -12.74 4.45
C TRP A 25 9.06 -11.66 5.24
N MET A 26 7.75 -11.54 5.06
CA MET A 26 6.94 -10.60 5.84
C MET A 26 6.90 -11.01 7.33
N THR A 27 6.94 -12.31 7.65
CA THR A 27 7.07 -12.78 9.03
C THR A 27 8.45 -12.48 9.62
N ILE A 28 9.53 -12.67 8.86
CA ILE A 28 10.88 -12.30 9.30
C ILE A 28 10.95 -10.80 9.59
N MET A 29 10.47 -9.97 8.65
CA MET A 29 10.43 -8.52 8.83
C MET A 29 9.58 -8.14 10.05
N PHE A 30 8.43 -8.79 10.25
CA PHE A 30 7.59 -8.56 11.43
C PHE A 30 8.33 -8.87 12.73
N VAL A 31 9.06 -9.99 12.82
CA VAL A 31 9.81 -10.36 14.03
C VAL A 31 10.93 -9.37 14.30
N ILE A 32 11.69 -8.97 13.27
CA ILE A 32 12.76 -7.98 13.40
C ILE A 32 12.19 -6.64 13.87
N CYS A 33 11.12 -6.15 13.24
CA CYS A 33 10.49 -4.90 13.65
C CYS A 33 9.87 -4.98 15.04
N ALA A 34 9.34 -6.15 15.46
CA ALA A 34 8.72 -6.32 16.77
C ALA A 34 9.76 -6.25 17.87
N ILE A 35 10.87 -6.98 17.72
CA ILE A 35 11.99 -6.95 18.66
C ILE A 35 12.57 -5.53 18.70
N GLY A 36 12.85 -4.95 17.53
CA GLY A 36 13.38 -3.60 17.45
C GLY A 36 12.47 -2.57 18.11
N PHE A 37 11.17 -2.59 17.81
CA PHE A 37 10.19 -1.68 18.40
C PHE A 37 10.08 -1.82 19.92
N ILE A 38 10.09 -3.04 20.45
CA ILE A 38 10.09 -3.26 21.91
C ILE A 38 11.34 -2.65 22.53
N LEU A 39 12.52 -2.89 21.95
CA LEU A 39 13.77 -2.34 22.48
C LEU A 39 13.77 -0.81 22.42
N THR A 40 13.40 -0.22 21.29
CA THR A 40 13.42 1.25 21.11
C THR A 40 12.29 1.98 21.81
N SER A 41 11.27 1.27 22.29
CA SER A 41 10.18 1.86 23.10
C SER A 41 10.61 2.17 24.53
N PHE A 42 11.72 1.61 25.02
CA PHE A 42 12.15 1.75 26.42
C PHE A 42 13.65 2.08 26.51
N ASN A 43 14.08 2.60 27.68
CA ASN A 43 15.49 2.78 28.06
C ASN A 43 16.30 3.73 27.16
N ASP A 44 15.69 4.78 26.61
CA ASP A 44 16.35 5.80 25.79
C ASP A 44 17.14 5.25 24.58
N ILE A 45 16.88 3.99 24.19
CA ILE A 45 17.57 3.33 23.06
C ILE A 45 17.29 4.09 21.75
N ASP A 46 16.11 4.71 21.63
CA ASP A 46 15.78 5.54 20.49
C ASP A 46 16.71 6.76 20.36
N LEU A 47 17.02 7.43 21.47
CA LEU A 47 17.97 8.53 21.52
C LEU A 47 19.37 8.02 21.13
N LEU A 48 19.81 6.92 21.75
CA LEU A 48 21.12 6.32 21.46
C LEU A 48 21.30 5.99 19.97
N ILE A 49 20.27 5.42 19.32
CA ILE A 49 20.32 5.10 17.89
C ILE A 49 20.36 6.38 17.05
N SER A 50 19.54 7.37 17.39
CA SER A 50 19.49 8.65 16.70
C SER A 50 20.84 9.38 16.81
N ASP A 51 21.42 9.48 18.01
CA ASP A 51 22.74 10.07 18.27
C ASP A 51 23.86 9.35 17.51
N TRP A 52 23.80 8.01 17.45
CA TRP A 52 24.80 7.22 16.73
C TRP A 52 24.74 7.42 15.21
N LEU A 53 23.55 7.65 14.65
CA LEU A 53 23.33 7.87 13.22
C LEU A 53 23.46 9.34 12.81
N ASP A 54 23.34 10.26 13.76
CA ASP A 54 23.42 11.70 13.56
C ASP A 54 24.62 12.17 12.74
N PRO A 55 25.86 11.63 12.95
CA PRO A 55 27.04 12.01 12.18
C PRO A 55 26.89 11.80 10.67
N LEU A 56 25.97 10.95 10.21
CA LEU A 56 25.74 10.75 8.78
C LEU A 56 25.19 12.01 8.11
N MET A 57 24.42 12.84 8.81
CA MET A 57 23.88 14.09 8.26
C MET A 57 24.94 15.18 8.04
N TYR A 58 26.18 14.97 8.49
CA TYR A 58 27.30 15.86 8.18
C TYR A 58 27.99 15.48 6.86
N ILE A 59 27.71 14.29 6.33
CA ILE A 59 28.26 13.80 5.07
C ILE A 59 27.32 14.19 3.94
N GLU A 60 27.84 14.90 2.93
CA GLU A 60 27.05 15.43 1.81
C GLU A 60 26.24 14.35 1.07
N PHE A 61 26.83 13.17 0.85
CA PHE A 61 26.14 12.05 0.21
C PHE A 61 24.85 11.65 0.95
N PHE A 62 24.89 11.55 2.29
CA PHE A 62 23.74 11.14 3.08
C PHE A 62 22.66 12.23 3.15
N ARG A 63 23.05 13.51 3.14
CA ARG A 63 22.13 14.65 2.99
C ARG A 63 21.40 14.63 1.65
N ALA A 64 22.14 14.44 0.56
CA ALA A 64 21.58 14.33 -0.78
C ALA A 64 20.66 13.10 -0.90
N TRP A 65 21.09 11.96 -0.36
CA TRP A 65 20.29 10.73 -0.33
C TRP A 65 19.02 10.89 0.48
N GLN A 66 19.07 11.60 1.62
CA GLN A 66 17.92 11.93 2.43
C GLN A 66 16.88 12.72 1.64
N ALA A 67 17.30 13.80 0.98
CA ALA A 67 16.41 14.63 0.18
C ALA A 67 15.77 13.81 -0.96
N LEU A 68 16.54 12.96 -1.65
CA LEU A 68 16.01 12.06 -2.66
C LEU A 68 14.95 11.09 -2.09
N MET A 69 15.23 10.46 -0.95
CA MET A 69 14.32 9.48 -0.35
C MET A 69 13.02 10.13 0.14
N GLU A 70 13.08 11.30 0.79
CA GLU A 70 11.88 12.05 1.20
C GLU A 70 10.99 12.35 -0.03
N VAL A 71 11.59 12.83 -1.12
CA VAL A 71 10.89 13.06 -2.39
C VAL A 71 10.27 11.75 -2.90
N LEU A 72 11.06 10.68 -3.04
CA LEU A 72 10.56 9.41 -3.59
C LEU A 72 9.43 8.80 -2.75
N GLY A 73 9.49 8.90 -1.42
CA GLY A 73 8.44 8.40 -0.53
C GLY A 73 7.08 8.98 -0.88
N THR A 74 7.00 10.31 -0.99
CA THR A 74 5.74 11.02 -1.30
C THR A 74 5.20 10.73 -2.70
N HIS A 75 6.07 10.54 -3.71
CA HIS A 75 5.65 10.34 -5.09
C HIS A 75 5.11 8.93 -5.37
N PHE A 76 5.67 7.88 -4.76
CA PHE A 76 5.27 6.50 -5.06
C PHE A 76 3.83 6.17 -4.65
N ALA A 77 3.34 6.75 -3.57
CA ALA A 77 1.96 6.58 -3.10
C ALA A 77 0.93 6.91 -4.20
N ILE A 78 1.12 8.06 -4.86
CA ILE A 78 0.19 8.57 -5.87
C ILE A 78 0.21 7.68 -7.12
N TRP A 79 1.39 7.25 -7.54
CA TRP A 79 1.53 6.31 -8.65
C TRP A 79 0.84 4.95 -8.39
N ILE A 80 0.92 4.43 -7.16
CA ILE A 80 0.21 3.19 -6.77
C ILE A 80 -1.31 3.36 -6.88
N LEU A 81 -1.83 4.50 -6.42
CA LEU A 81 -3.25 4.82 -6.54
C LEU A 81 -3.67 4.92 -8.02
N PHE A 82 -2.83 5.50 -8.87
CA PHE A 82 -3.05 5.51 -10.32
C PHE A 82 -3.14 4.10 -10.91
N ILE A 83 -2.23 3.18 -10.57
CA ILE A 83 -2.30 1.79 -11.03
C ILE A 83 -3.63 1.16 -10.59
N CYS A 84 -4.04 1.35 -9.33
CA CYS A 84 -5.28 0.79 -8.82
C CYS A 84 -6.51 1.33 -9.58
N LEU A 85 -6.55 2.64 -9.82
CA LEU A 85 -7.59 3.30 -10.60
C LEU A 85 -7.61 2.79 -12.04
N ALA A 86 -6.45 2.68 -12.70
CA ALA A 86 -6.32 2.16 -14.04
C ALA A 86 -6.85 0.72 -14.14
N ILE A 87 -6.51 -0.16 -13.19
CA ILE A 87 -7.04 -1.53 -13.12
C ILE A 87 -8.57 -1.51 -13.01
N TRP A 88 -9.13 -0.63 -12.17
CA TRP A 88 -10.58 -0.52 -12.00
C TRP A 88 -11.29 -0.05 -13.27
N VAL A 89 -10.82 1.03 -13.87
CA VAL A 89 -11.44 1.61 -15.07
C VAL A 89 -11.32 0.66 -16.26
N GLU A 90 -10.16 0.02 -16.46
CA GLU A 90 -9.97 -1.00 -17.50
C GLU A 90 -10.84 -2.23 -17.24
N SER A 91 -10.95 -2.68 -15.99
CA SER A 91 -11.82 -3.82 -15.64
C SER A 91 -13.30 -3.51 -15.86
N TYR A 92 -13.73 -2.29 -15.50
CA TYR A 92 -15.09 -1.82 -15.74
C TYR A 92 -15.39 -1.76 -17.24
N TYR A 93 -14.48 -1.18 -18.03
CA TYR A 93 -14.58 -1.10 -19.48
C TYR A 93 -14.75 -2.48 -20.12
N ILE A 94 -13.92 -3.45 -19.75
CA ILE A 94 -13.99 -4.81 -20.32
C ILE A 94 -15.32 -5.47 -19.96
N ARG A 95 -15.78 -5.35 -18.71
CA ARG A 95 -17.07 -5.91 -18.27
C ARG A 95 -18.24 -5.30 -19.04
N LEU A 96 -18.20 -4.00 -19.29
CA LEU A 96 -19.19 -3.29 -20.10
C LEU A 96 -19.18 -3.79 -21.56
N LYS A 97 -18.01 -3.92 -22.19
CA LYS A 97 -17.87 -4.42 -23.57
C LYS A 97 -18.48 -5.82 -23.74
N HIS A 98 -18.30 -6.67 -22.72
CA HIS A 98 -18.80 -8.03 -22.67
C HIS A 98 -20.25 -8.17 -22.14
N GLY A 99 -20.95 -7.06 -21.89
CA GLY A 99 -22.38 -7.08 -21.55
C GLY A 99 -22.69 -7.56 -20.12
N VAL A 100 -21.71 -7.55 -19.21
CA VAL A 100 -21.89 -8.03 -17.82
C VAL A 100 -22.96 -7.22 -17.08
N PHE A 101 -23.13 -5.94 -17.40
CA PHE A 101 -24.06 -5.04 -16.73
C PHE A 101 -25.46 -4.99 -17.38
N GLY A 102 -25.74 -5.84 -18.39
CA GLY A 102 -27.00 -5.85 -19.10
C GLY A 102 -27.14 -4.73 -20.14
N ASN A 103 -28.29 -4.69 -20.82
CA ASN A 103 -28.50 -3.97 -22.08
C ASN A 103 -29.33 -2.67 -21.96
N ASN A 104 -29.18 -1.93 -20.86
CA ASN A 104 -29.88 -0.64 -20.71
C ASN A 104 -29.29 0.47 -21.61
N LYS A 105 -30.03 1.56 -21.81
CA LYS A 105 -29.64 2.69 -22.68
C LYS A 105 -28.28 3.28 -22.31
N PHE A 106 -28.04 3.43 -21.00
CA PHE A 106 -26.78 3.94 -20.45
C PHE A 106 -25.58 3.03 -20.81
N ASN A 107 -25.70 1.72 -20.61
CA ASN A 107 -24.63 0.76 -20.89
C ASN A 107 -24.33 0.68 -22.39
N LYS A 108 -25.34 0.79 -23.26
CA LYS A 108 -25.12 0.86 -24.72
C LYS A 108 -24.33 2.11 -25.10
N TYR A 109 -24.73 3.26 -24.56
CA TYR A 109 -24.02 4.53 -24.77
C TYR A 109 -22.58 4.46 -24.26
N MET A 110 -22.38 4.00 -23.02
CA MET A 110 -21.05 3.83 -22.45
C MET A 110 -20.21 2.87 -23.28
N LYS A 111 -20.78 1.77 -23.79
CA LYS A 111 -20.05 0.76 -24.59
C LYS A 111 -19.52 1.35 -25.89
N HIS A 112 -20.31 2.21 -26.54
CA HIS A 112 -19.91 2.90 -27.76
C HIS A 112 -18.80 3.93 -27.50
N ASN A 113 -18.90 4.68 -26.40
CA ASN A 113 -18.00 5.79 -26.09
C ASN A 113 -16.82 5.42 -25.16
N ALA A 114 -16.70 4.16 -24.75
CA ALA A 114 -15.81 3.80 -23.65
C ALA A 114 -14.32 4.05 -23.91
N GLN A 115 -13.86 4.04 -25.17
CA GLN A 115 -12.48 4.38 -25.48
C GLN A 115 -12.16 5.86 -25.16
N TYR A 116 -13.11 6.76 -25.42
CA TYR A 116 -12.99 8.18 -25.08
C TYR A 116 -13.02 8.39 -23.57
N TYR A 117 -13.90 7.68 -22.85
CA TYR A 117 -13.92 7.76 -21.37
C TYR A 117 -12.62 7.27 -20.75
N LEU A 118 -12.09 6.14 -21.21
CA LEU A 118 -10.82 5.61 -20.72
C LEU A 118 -9.65 6.55 -21.04
N GLY A 119 -9.60 7.05 -22.28
CA GLY A 119 -8.61 8.06 -22.69
C GLY A 119 -8.74 9.34 -21.86
N GLY A 120 -9.96 9.78 -21.59
CA GLY A 120 -10.28 10.93 -20.75
C GLY A 120 -9.83 10.76 -19.31
N VAL A 121 -9.98 9.58 -18.69
CA VAL A 121 -9.46 9.31 -17.34
C VAL A 121 -7.94 9.40 -17.30
N TYR A 122 -7.24 8.80 -18.27
CA TYR A 122 -5.78 8.90 -18.33
C TYR A 122 -5.30 10.32 -18.62
N ALA A 123 -5.95 11.03 -19.54
CA ALA A 123 -5.65 12.43 -19.83
C ALA A 123 -5.89 13.32 -18.62
N LEU A 124 -7.01 13.13 -17.90
CA LEU A 124 -7.34 13.88 -16.69
C LEU A 124 -6.29 13.66 -15.60
N TYR A 125 -5.83 12.43 -15.39
CA TYR A 125 -4.74 12.15 -14.46
C TYR A 125 -3.46 12.92 -14.84
N ILE A 126 -3.05 12.85 -16.12
CA ILE A 126 -1.85 13.53 -16.61
C ILE A 126 -1.98 15.04 -16.44
N ILE A 127 -3.13 15.63 -16.75
CA ILE A 127 -3.38 17.08 -16.62
C ILE A 127 -3.35 17.49 -15.15
N ILE A 128 -4.10 16.82 -14.28
CA ILE A 128 -4.14 17.14 -12.84
C ILE A 128 -2.74 17.01 -12.24
N ARG A 129 -2.02 15.93 -12.53
CA ARG A 129 -0.65 15.76 -12.04
C ARG A 129 0.28 16.82 -12.61
N GLY A 130 0.21 17.13 -13.89
CA GLY A 130 1.01 18.19 -14.51
C GLY A 130 0.83 19.54 -13.81
N ILE A 131 -0.43 19.93 -13.51
CA ILE A 131 -0.73 21.15 -12.75
C ILE A 131 -0.13 21.08 -11.34
N LEU A 132 -0.34 19.97 -10.62
CA LEU A 132 0.19 19.80 -9.27
C LEU A 132 1.72 19.85 -9.23
N TYR A 133 2.38 19.31 -10.25
CA TYR A 133 3.84 19.34 -10.37
C TYR A 133 4.37 20.74 -10.64
N VAL A 134 3.77 21.48 -11.58
CA VAL A 134 4.14 22.88 -11.83
C VAL A 134 3.96 23.70 -10.56
N TRP A 135 2.84 23.50 -9.87
CA TRP A 135 2.59 24.15 -8.59
C TRP A 135 3.65 23.80 -7.54
N TRP A 136 3.93 22.51 -7.31
CA TRP A 136 4.96 22.07 -6.36
C TRP A 136 6.36 22.58 -6.69
N LEU A 137 6.80 22.48 -7.94
CA LEU A 137 8.12 22.98 -8.35
C LEU A 137 8.24 24.49 -8.13
N THR A 138 7.16 25.24 -8.41
CA THR A 138 7.11 26.68 -8.14
C THR A 138 7.14 26.97 -6.63
N THR A 139 6.42 26.17 -5.82
CA THR A 139 6.44 26.29 -4.36
C THR A 139 7.83 26.02 -3.81
N ILE A 140 8.48 24.91 -4.20
CA ILE A 140 9.82 24.54 -3.74
C ILE A 140 10.85 25.59 -4.12
N TRP A 141 10.78 26.11 -5.35
CA TRP A 141 11.70 27.15 -5.81
C TRP A 141 11.60 28.44 -4.98
N ASN A 142 10.41 28.76 -4.49
CA ASN A 142 10.14 29.97 -3.72
C ASN A 142 10.04 29.73 -2.21
N LEU A 143 10.28 28.50 -1.75
CA LEU A 143 10.13 28.14 -0.36
C LEU A 143 11.27 28.73 0.46
N ASP A 144 10.90 29.36 1.57
CA ASP A 144 11.79 29.78 2.62
C ASP A 144 11.44 28.95 3.85
N MET A 145 12.35 28.02 4.20
CA MET A 145 12.21 27.17 5.38
C MET A 145 12.76 27.87 6.63
N GLY A 146 12.75 29.20 6.74
CA GLY A 146 13.24 29.93 7.92
C GLY A 146 14.72 30.27 7.91
N TRP A 147 15.44 29.95 6.84
CA TRP A 147 16.87 30.24 6.67
C TRP A 147 17.17 31.05 5.41
N GLY A 148 16.12 31.59 4.79
CA GLY A 148 16.20 32.32 3.54
C GLY A 148 15.87 31.43 2.34
N LYS A 149 15.45 32.08 1.25
CA LYS A 149 15.16 31.40 -0.02
C LYS A 149 16.42 30.74 -0.58
N GLY A 150 16.30 29.49 -1.00
CA GLY A 150 17.40 28.73 -1.62
C GLY A 150 18.10 27.75 -0.67
N TYR A 151 17.71 27.71 0.60
CA TYR A 151 18.22 26.77 1.58
C TYR A 151 17.18 25.72 1.96
N ASP A 152 17.59 24.46 1.91
CA ASP A 152 16.81 23.31 2.36
C ASP A 152 17.30 22.91 3.75
N ALA A 153 16.70 23.52 4.78
CA ALA A 153 17.09 23.30 6.16
C ALA A 153 16.80 21.88 6.68
N LYS A 154 15.94 21.13 5.99
CA LYS A 154 15.72 19.69 6.26
C LYS A 154 16.93 18.83 5.95
N SER A 155 17.55 19.06 4.78
CA SER A 155 18.73 18.31 4.34
C SER A 155 20.03 19.01 4.69
N MET A 156 19.97 20.26 5.17
CA MET A 156 21.13 21.15 5.36
C MET A 156 21.91 21.33 4.04
N MET A 157 21.20 21.52 2.93
CA MET A 157 21.78 21.72 1.60
C MET A 157 21.10 22.90 0.87
N SER A 158 21.57 23.21 -0.34
CA SER A 158 20.84 24.11 -1.23
C SER A 158 19.53 23.47 -1.72
N MET A 159 18.48 24.28 -1.81
CA MET A 159 17.18 23.90 -2.37
C MET A 159 17.28 23.38 -3.82
N CYS A 160 18.33 23.73 -4.55
CA CYS A 160 18.60 23.22 -5.89
C CYS A 160 18.68 21.69 -5.95
N TRP A 161 19.18 21.03 -4.90
CA TRP A 161 19.20 19.57 -4.80
C TRP A 161 17.80 18.99 -4.70
N ARG A 162 16.99 19.48 -3.76
CA ARG A 162 15.59 19.06 -3.59
C ARG A 162 14.78 19.30 -4.87
N PHE A 163 14.94 20.45 -5.50
CA PHE A 163 14.32 20.75 -6.79
C PHE A 163 14.71 19.72 -7.86
N SER A 164 16.00 19.41 -7.98
CA SER A 164 16.52 18.42 -8.92
C SER A 164 15.96 17.02 -8.67
N PHE A 165 15.81 16.61 -7.41
CA PHE A 165 15.21 15.34 -7.05
C PHE A 165 13.71 15.27 -7.35
N HIS A 166 12.96 16.38 -7.19
CA HIS A 166 11.56 16.42 -7.64
C HIS A 166 11.45 16.32 -9.16
N CYS A 167 12.34 16.97 -9.93
CA CYS A 167 12.41 16.79 -11.38
C CYS A 167 12.73 15.33 -11.76
N LEU A 168 13.67 14.70 -11.07
CA LEU A 168 13.99 13.28 -11.27
C LEU A 168 12.80 12.38 -10.95
N ALA A 169 12.13 12.60 -9.82
CA ALA A 169 10.94 11.84 -9.41
C ALA A 169 9.79 12.00 -10.40
N LEU A 170 9.59 13.20 -10.96
CA LEU A 170 8.65 13.45 -12.05
C LEU A 170 8.98 12.63 -13.30
N LEU A 171 10.24 12.63 -13.73
CA LEU A 171 10.67 11.84 -14.90
C LEU A 171 10.43 10.34 -14.69
N ILE A 172 10.72 9.84 -13.49
CA ILE A 172 10.43 8.45 -13.10
C ILE A 172 8.92 8.20 -13.10
N GLU A 173 8.10 9.07 -12.52
CA GLU A 173 6.64 8.92 -12.50
C GLU A 173 6.07 8.91 -13.92
N ILE A 174 6.49 9.82 -14.80
CA ILE A 174 6.05 9.87 -16.21
C ILE A 174 6.41 8.56 -16.93
N ALA A 175 7.63 8.05 -16.75
CA ALA A 175 8.06 6.79 -17.33
C ALA A 175 7.20 5.62 -16.83
N LEU A 176 6.97 5.53 -15.52
CA LEU A 176 6.17 4.48 -14.91
C LEU A 176 4.69 4.55 -15.33
N VAL A 177 4.10 5.74 -15.38
CA VAL A 177 2.72 5.96 -15.85
C VAL A 177 2.59 5.58 -17.33
N SER A 178 3.53 6.02 -18.17
CA SER A 178 3.53 5.70 -19.60
C SER A 178 3.68 4.20 -19.87
N LEU A 179 4.61 3.53 -19.17
CA LEU A 179 4.78 2.08 -19.21
C LEU A 179 3.53 1.36 -18.72
N THR A 180 2.90 1.86 -17.66
CA THR A 180 1.67 1.31 -17.08
C THR A 180 0.53 1.39 -18.08
N ILE A 181 0.28 2.56 -18.67
CA ILE A 181 -0.73 2.76 -19.71
C ILE A 181 -0.44 1.85 -20.91
N TYR A 182 0.78 1.87 -21.44
CA TYR A 182 1.18 1.00 -22.56
C TYR A 182 0.92 -0.48 -22.24
N TRP A 183 1.32 -0.93 -21.06
CA TRP A 183 1.14 -2.31 -20.62
C TRP A 183 -0.33 -2.68 -20.46
N PHE A 184 -1.15 -1.81 -19.87
CA PHE A 184 -2.60 -1.99 -19.78
C PHE A 184 -3.20 -2.10 -21.18
N ARG A 185 -2.97 -1.11 -22.05
CA ARG A 185 -3.51 -1.08 -23.41
C ARG A 185 -3.09 -2.31 -24.23
N LYS A 186 -1.85 -2.76 -24.12
CA LYS A 186 -1.37 -3.97 -24.81
C LYS A 186 -1.93 -5.26 -24.21
N SER A 187 -1.92 -5.39 -22.88
CA SER A 187 -2.27 -6.64 -22.19
C SER A 187 -3.78 -6.87 -22.09
N PHE A 188 -4.58 -5.80 -22.09
CA PHE A 188 -6.02 -5.82 -21.81
C PHE A 188 -6.88 -5.84 -23.08
N ARG A 189 -6.33 -5.43 -24.23
CA ARG A 189 -7.07 -5.32 -25.51
C ARG A 189 -7.76 -6.61 -25.97
N ASN A 190 -7.20 -7.78 -25.66
CA ASN A 190 -7.59 -9.05 -26.29
C ASN A 190 -7.93 -10.21 -25.31
N LYS A 191 -8.08 -9.97 -24.00
CA LYS A 191 -8.16 -11.07 -23.03
C LYS A 191 -9.51 -11.18 -22.30
N LYS A 192 -10.22 -12.30 -22.54
CA LYS A 192 -11.23 -12.87 -21.62
C LYS A 192 -10.69 -13.06 -20.19
N LEU A 193 -9.37 -13.07 -20.02
CA LEU A 193 -8.68 -13.17 -18.73
C LEU A 193 -9.26 -12.17 -17.72
N LEU A 194 -9.43 -10.90 -18.06
CA LEU A 194 -9.89 -9.87 -17.10
C LEU A 194 -11.33 -9.99 -16.60
N LEU A 195 -12.19 -10.65 -17.37
CA LEU A 195 -13.52 -11.04 -16.89
C LEU A 195 -13.42 -12.13 -15.81
N THR A 196 -12.39 -12.97 -15.90
CA THR A 196 -12.20 -14.17 -15.06
C THR A 196 -11.19 -13.98 -13.91
N SER A 197 -10.24 -13.06 -14.03
CA SER A 197 -9.03 -13.01 -13.19
C SER A 197 -9.10 -12.08 -11.98
N ASN A 198 -10.26 -11.51 -11.65
CA ASN A 198 -10.47 -10.73 -10.41
C ASN A 198 -9.36 -9.66 -10.16
N HIS A 199 -8.79 -9.04 -11.20
CA HIS A 199 -7.73 -8.03 -11.03
C HIS A 199 -8.23 -6.78 -10.31
N TRP A 200 -9.45 -6.32 -10.63
CA TRP A 200 -10.13 -5.24 -9.91
C TRP A 200 -10.22 -5.49 -8.40
N PHE A 201 -10.35 -6.76 -8.01
CA PHE A 201 -10.39 -7.17 -6.62
C PHE A 201 -9.02 -7.08 -5.96
N GLN A 202 -7.93 -7.36 -6.67
CA GLN A 202 -6.58 -7.11 -6.12
C GLN A 202 -6.30 -5.61 -5.98
N ALA A 203 -6.72 -4.80 -6.94
CA ALA A 203 -6.63 -3.34 -6.82
C ALA A 203 -7.44 -2.82 -5.62
N LEU A 204 -8.63 -3.37 -5.36
CA LEU A 204 -9.40 -3.04 -4.16
C LEU A 204 -8.65 -3.42 -2.87
N LYS A 205 -7.94 -4.55 -2.83
CA LYS A 205 -7.10 -4.90 -1.67
C LYS A 205 -6.00 -3.86 -1.44
N VAL A 206 -5.31 -3.43 -2.49
CA VAL A 206 -4.25 -2.42 -2.37
C VAL A 206 -4.84 -1.08 -1.92
N PHE A 207 -5.97 -0.67 -2.49
CA PHE A 207 -6.67 0.55 -2.10
C PHE A 207 -7.14 0.53 -0.63
N MET A 208 -7.75 -0.57 -0.18
CA MET A 208 -8.17 -0.71 1.21
C MET A 208 -6.97 -0.77 2.16
N PHE A 209 -5.86 -1.38 1.72
CA PHE A 209 -4.63 -1.40 2.51
C PHE A 209 -4.09 0.02 2.70
N PHE A 210 -3.99 0.78 1.60
CA PHE A 210 -3.64 2.20 1.61
C PHE A 210 -4.56 2.98 2.56
N PHE A 211 -5.87 2.83 2.41
CA PHE A 211 -6.85 3.52 3.26
C PHE A 211 -6.66 3.22 4.76
N TYR A 212 -6.56 1.95 5.16
CA TYR A 212 -6.36 1.59 6.57
C TYR A 212 -5.01 2.06 7.14
N CYS A 213 -3.99 2.13 6.29
CA CYS A 213 -2.70 2.70 6.64
C CYS A 213 -2.81 4.20 6.97
N TYR A 214 -3.38 5.00 6.07
CA TYR A 214 -3.47 6.46 6.27
C TYR A 214 -4.48 6.88 7.33
N VAL A 215 -5.57 6.13 7.50
CA VAL A 215 -6.49 6.37 8.62
C VAL A 215 -5.73 6.26 9.95
N MET A 216 -4.90 5.22 10.12
CA MET A 216 -4.11 5.10 11.33
C MET A 216 -3.07 6.19 11.47
N ILE A 217 -2.33 6.52 10.40
CA ILE A 217 -1.34 7.63 10.45
C ILE A 217 -2.03 8.90 10.94
N TRP A 218 -3.18 9.25 10.35
CA TRP A 218 -3.93 10.44 10.73
C TRP A 218 -4.34 10.40 12.20
N PHE A 219 -4.95 9.31 12.67
CA PHE A 219 -5.33 9.15 14.07
C PHE A 219 -4.13 9.20 15.03
N ALA A 220 -3.06 8.46 14.73
CA ALA A 220 -1.92 8.32 15.61
C ALA A 220 -1.09 9.62 15.67
N LYS A 221 -0.91 10.33 14.55
CA LYS A 221 -0.24 11.65 14.55
C LYS A 221 -0.95 12.61 15.50
N HIS A 222 -2.27 12.66 15.45
CA HIS A 222 -3.04 13.55 16.32
C HIS A 222 -3.16 13.07 17.78
N PHE A 223 -2.92 11.78 18.04
CA PHE A 223 -3.04 11.21 19.38
C PHE A 223 -1.75 11.28 20.19
N PHE A 224 -0.58 11.17 19.55
CA PHE A 224 0.72 11.06 20.22
C PHE A 224 1.58 12.32 20.03
N GLY A 225 2.17 12.81 21.12
CA GLY A 225 2.82 14.13 21.17
C GLY A 225 4.30 14.08 20.85
N ARG A 226 4.69 13.15 19.98
CA ARG A 226 6.09 12.82 19.78
C ARG A 226 6.77 13.86 18.89
N PRO A 227 7.74 14.65 19.42
CA PRO A 227 8.46 15.61 18.60
C PRO A 227 9.46 14.90 17.69
N PHE A 228 9.77 15.52 16.56
CA PHE A 228 10.82 15.07 15.67
C PHE A 228 12.20 15.18 16.31
N TYR A 229 13.11 14.24 16.00
CA TYR A 229 14.48 14.29 16.51
C TYR A 229 15.21 15.57 16.09
N PHE A 230 15.01 16.04 14.85
CA PHE A 230 15.61 17.31 14.42
C PHE A 230 15.14 18.50 15.30
N SER A 231 13.94 18.43 15.89
CA SER A 231 13.46 19.50 16.76
C SER A 231 14.09 19.43 18.14
N VAL A 232 14.41 18.23 18.62
CA VAL A 232 15.06 18.01 19.91
C VAL A 232 16.51 18.49 19.87
N GLU A 233 17.21 18.26 18.75
CA GLU A 233 18.60 18.69 18.52
C GLU A 233 18.71 20.00 17.74
N TYR A 234 17.68 20.86 17.86
CA TYR A 234 17.60 22.06 17.04
C TYR A 234 18.73 23.04 17.34
N ASP A 235 19.18 23.16 18.59
CA ASP A 235 20.32 23.99 18.99
C ASP A 235 21.61 23.63 18.24
N ARG A 236 21.94 22.33 18.17
CA ARG A 236 23.11 21.83 17.43
C ARG A 236 22.97 22.09 15.93
N MET A 237 21.79 21.85 15.39
CA MET A 237 21.51 22.12 13.97
C MET A 237 21.60 23.60 13.62
N HIS A 238 21.06 24.44 14.49
CA HIS A 238 21.07 25.89 14.37
C HIS A 238 22.49 26.45 14.34
N ALA A 239 23.32 26.08 15.32
CA ALA A 239 24.73 26.45 15.36
C ALA A 239 25.46 26.06 14.08
N GLN A 240 25.22 24.84 13.58
CA GLN A 240 25.84 24.36 12.36
C GLN A 240 25.38 25.13 11.11
N MET A 241 24.10 25.50 11.00
CA MET A 241 23.62 26.32 9.88
C MET A 241 24.26 27.70 9.89
N LEU A 242 24.48 28.30 11.07
CA LEU A 242 25.23 29.55 11.21
C LEU A 242 26.70 29.40 10.77
N GLU A 243 27.36 28.30 11.13
CA GLU A 243 28.72 27.99 10.68
C GLU A 243 28.81 27.83 9.15
N MET A 244 27.75 27.35 8.51
CA MET A 244 27.63 27.29 7.04
C MET A 244 27.37 28.67 6.40
N GLY A 245 27.27 29.74 7.20
CA GLY A 245 26.97 31.09 6.74
C GLY A 245 25.50 31.32 6.41
N TRP A 246 24.59 30.49 6.92
CA TRP A 246 23.16 30.69 6.74
C TRP A 246 22.64 31.71 7.75
N HIS A 247 21.55 32.39 7.39
CA HIS A 247 20.94 33.42 8.23
C HIS A 247 19.45 33.13 8.39
N GLU A 248 18.93 33.31 9.60
CA GLU A 248 17.50 33.15 9.82
C GLU A 248 16.70 34.15 8.97
N SER A 249 15.59 33.67 8.41
CA SER A 249 14.64 34.51 7.69
C SER A 249 13.70 35.19 8.67
N THR A 250 13.47 36.49 8.46
CA THR A 250 12.51 37.27 9.26
C THR A 250 11.05 36.95 8.94
N ASN A 251 10.77 36.28 7.81
CA ASN A 251 9.41 35.93 7.40
C ASN A 251 9.38 34.61 6.62
N PRO A 252 9.57 33.46 7.29
CA PRO A 252 9.51 32.15 6.64
C PRO A 252 8.17 31.92 5.95
N SER A 253 8.21 31.47 4.69
CA SER A 253 7.00 31.10 3.95
C SER A 253 6.51 29.69 4.27
N ALA A 254 7.34 28.87 4.91
CA ALA A 254 6.96 27.56 5.41
C ALA A 254 7.69 27.24 6.71
N TRP A 255 7.03 26.41 7.54
CA TRP A 255 7.61 25.70 8.67
C TRP A 255 8.45 26.57 9.61
N GLN A 256 7.82 27.07 10.67
CA GLN A 256 8.53 27.76 11.73
C GLN A 256 9.27 26.74 12.59
N TRP A 257 10.60 26.84 12.61
CA TRP A 257 11.45 26.03 13.49
C TRP A 257 11.14 26.32 14.96
N PRO A 258 11.47 25.40 15.88
CA PRO A 258 11.46 25.74 17.30
C PRO A 258 12.24 27.03 17.53
N LYS A 259 11.80 27.86 18.46
CA LYS A 259 12.67 28.94 18.94
C LYS A 259 13.71 28.33 19.90
N LEU A 260 14.91 28.90 19.95
CA LEU A 260 15.98 28.42 20.83
C LEU A 260 15.58 28.42 22.32
N ASP A 261 14.68 29.31 22.73
CA ASP A 261 14.13 29.38 24.09
C ASP A 261 13.02 28.34 24.37
N ASN A 262 12.56 27.61 23.34
CA ASN A 262 11.52 26.59 23.48
C ASN A 262 11.79 25.33 22.63
N ILE A 263 12.95 24.72 22.85
CA ILE A 263 13.33 23.45 22.21
C ILE A 263 12.53 22.29 22.85
N PRO A 264 11.80 21.48 22.06
CA PRO A 264 11.08 20.33 22.58
C PRO A 264 12.03 19.28 23.17
N LYS A 265 11.63 18.67 24.28
CA LYS A 265 12.36 17.54 24.86
C LYS A 265 11.92 16.25 24.21
N TYR A 266 12.84 15.29 24.14
CA TYR A 266 12.51 13.91 23.77
C TYR A 266 11.30 13.40 24.57
N THR A 267 10.34 12.83 23.85
CA THR A 267 9.13 12.25 24.43
C THR A 267 8.89 10.87 23.80
N PRO A 268 8.73 9.80 24.60
CA PRO A 268 8.40 8.49 24.08
C PRO A 268 7.09 8.47 23.29
N TRP A 269 6.99 7.62 22.26
CA TRP A 269 5.83 7.59 21.35
C TRP A 269 4.49 7.32 22.02
N TYR A 270 4.48 6.65 23.17
CA TYR A 270 3.25 6.26 23.85
C TYR A 270 2.65 7.38 24.71
N ILE A 271 3.29 8.56 24.78
CA ILE A 271 2.78 9.71 25.52
C ILE A 271 1.72 10.45 24.67
N PRO A 272 0.47 10.59 25.17
CA PRO A 272 -0.59 11.28 24.43
C PRO A 272 -0.36 12.80 24.29
N ASN A 273 -0.87 13.39 23.21
CA ASN A 273 -0.72 14.81 22.84
C ASN A 273 -1.90 15.69 23.26
N ASN A 274 -2.14 15.85 24.57
CA ASN A 274 -3.20 16.74 25.10
C ASN A 274 -4.54 16.68 24.32
N LEU A 275 -5.03 15.46 24.10
CA LEU A 275 -6.06 15.11 23.10
C LEU A 275 -7.29 16.02 23.12
N GLY A 276 -7.77 16.37 24.32
CA GLY A 276 -8.98 17.18 24.49
C GLY A 276 -8.80 18.61 24.00
N ALA A 277 -7.66 19.25 24.30
CA ALA A 277 -7.36 20.61 23.87
C ALA A 277 -7.10 20.69 22.36
N ASN A 278 -6.52 19.62 21.80
CA ASN A 278 -6.07 19.58 20.42
C ASN A 278 -7.12 19.11 19.41
N LEU A 279 -8.28 18.61 19.85
CA LEU A 279 -9.35 18.14 18.96
C LEU A 279 -9.79 19.20 17.94
N LYS A 280 -9.76 20.49 18.31
CA LYS A 280 -10.06 21.63 17.41
C LYS A 280 -9.14 21.72 16.19
N TYR A 281 -7.95 21.12 16.25
CA TYR A 281 -6.93 21.19 15.21
C TYR A 281 -6.88 19.95 14.31
N TRP A 282 -7.65 18.90 14.58
CA TRP A 282 -7.62 17.63 13.81
C TRP A 282 -8.01 17.80 12.33
N PHE A 283 -8.82 18.81 12.04
CA PHE A 283 -9.29 19.13 10.69
C PHE A 283 -8.81 20.50 10.20
N ALA A 284 -7.88 21.13 10.92
CA ALA A 284 -7.29 22.39 10.51
C ALA A 284 -6.30 22.13 9.34
N ALA A 285 -6.35 22.99 8.31
CA ALA A 285 -5.45 22.89 7.16
C ALA A 285 -3.98 23.15 7.53
N THR A 286 -3.75 23.90 8.60
CA THR A 286 -2.44 24.11 9.20
C THR A 286 -2.56 23.80 10.70
N PRO A 287 -1.83 22.82 11.24
CA PRO A 287 -1.69 22.73 12.69
C PRO A 287 -1.07 24.06 13.14
N TYR A 288 -1.76 24.77 14.03
CA TYR A 288 -1.40 26.11 14.45
C TYR A 288 0.06 26.10 14.95
N HIS A 289 0.94 26.81 14.25
CA HIS A 289 2.35 27.00 14.60
C HIS A 289 2.46 28.08 15.68
N ASP A 290 1.81 27.90 16.83
CA ASP A 290 2.16 28.70 17.99
C ASP A 290 3.31 28.00 18.69
N PRO A 291 4.55 28.48 18.52
CA PRO A 291 5.68 27.93 19.23
C PRO A 291 5.53 28.06 20.74
N ASN A 292 4.58 28.84 21.27
CA ASN A 292 4.31 28.95 22.71
C ASN A 292 3.18 28.01 23.21
N GLN A 293 2.55 27.23 22.33
CA GLN A 293 1.54 26.22 22.68
C GLN A 293 2.18 24.82 22.84
N ASP A 294 1.34 23.82 23.13
CA ASP A 294 1.65 22.43 23.52
C ASP A 294 2.35 21.57 22.45
N GLN A 295 3.18 22.17 21.59
CA GLN A 295 4.01 21.51 20.57
C GLN A 295 3.22 20.57 19.64
N TYR A 296 1.89 20.75 19.55
CA TYR A 296 1.00 19.92 18.76
C TYR A 296 1.34 19.89 17.27
N TRP A 297 2.04 20.90 16.76
CA TRP A 297 2.53 20.93 15.38
C TRP A 297 3.63 19.90 15.11
N ASN A 298 4.28 19.37 16.15
CA ASN A 298 5.44 18.49 16.10
C ASN A 298 5.03 17.01 16.28
N MET A 299 4.33 16.45 15.28
CA MET A 299 3.76 15.09 15.32
C MET A 299 4.54 14.11 14.45
N ASP A 300 5.60 13.55 15.01
CA ASP A 300 6.50 12.65 14.30
C ASP A 300 5.88 11.24 14.09
N PHE A 301 5.37 10.66 15.17
CA PHE A 301 4.85 9.29 15.17
C PHE A 301 3.44 9.19 14.53
N PRO A 302 3.19 8.22 13.63
CA PRO A 302 4.11 7.27 13.01
C PRO A 302 4.66 7.78 11.66
N SER A 303 5.64 7.07 11.12
CA SER A 303 6.27 7.42 9.84
C SER A 303 5.39 7.09 8.62
N GLY A 304 4.97 8.15 7.92
CA GLY A 304 4.21 8.05 6.66
C GLY A 304 5.04 7.49 5.50
N HIS A 305 6.25 8.01 5.29
CA HIS A 305 7.17 7.55 4.22
C HIS A 305 7.50 6.05 4.33
N THR A 306 7.67 5.56 5.55
CA THR A 306 7.88 4.13 5.80
C THR A 306 6.66 3.29 5.40
N ILE A 307 5.45 3.77 5.70
CA ILE A 307 4.21 3.10 5.33
C ILE A 307 4.00 3.12 3.80
N GLU A 308 4.31 4.23 3.14
CA GLU A 308 4.21 4.37 1.67
C GLU A 308 5.09 3.36 0.95
N THR A 309 6.33 3.21 1.39
CA THR A 309 7.26 2.21 0.84
C THR A 309 6.86 0.77 1.18
N ALA A 310 6.28 0.53 2.36
CA ALA A 310 5.67 -0.77 2.70
C ALA A 310 4.46 -1.11 1.79
N ILE A 311 3.66 -0.10 1.42
CA ILE A 311 2.55 -0.25 0.47
C ILE A 311 3.05 -0.67 -0.90
N LEU A 312 4.18 -0.13 -1.36
CA LEU A 312 4.80 -0.52 -2.63
C LEU A 312 5.17 -2.01 -2.66
N VAL A 313 5.85 -2.51 -1.62
CA VAL A 313 6.18 -3.94 -1.46
C VAL A 313 4.91 -4.79 -1.44
N SER A 314 3.91 -4.35 -0.70
CA SER A 314 2.64 -5.06 -0.53
C SER A 314 1.82 -5.11 -1.82
N MET A 315 1.79 -4.02 -2.61
CA MET A 315 1.15 -3.97 -3.92
C MET A 315 1.72 -5.05 -4.83
N PHE A 316 3.05 -5.14 -4.92
CA PHE A 316 3.71 -6.15 -5.74
C PHE A 316 3.29 -7.56 -5.31
N SER A 317 3.22 -7.84 -4.01
CA SER A 317 2.77 -9.14 -3.50
C SER A 317 1.29 -9.46 -3.81
N LEU A 318 0.41 -8.46 -3.70
CA LEU A 318 -1.05 -8.61 -3.83
C LEU A 318 -1.48 -8.74 -5.29
N LEU A 319 -0.96 -7.88 -6.16
CA LEU A 319 -1.28 -7.88 -7.57
C LEU A 319 -0.68 -9.10 -8.27
N TRP A 320 0.53 -9.54 -7.86
CA TRP A 320 1.23 -10.61 -8.57
C TRP A 320 0.85 -12.02 -8.12
N GLY A 321 0.55 -12.22 -6.84
CA GLY A 321 0.27 -13.53 -6.25
C GLY A 321 -0.92 -14.29 -6.84
N ASN A 322 -1.65 -13.74 -7.82
CA ASN A 322 -2.88 -14.31 -8.37
C ASN A 322 -2.89 -14.67 -9.86
N ASN A 323 -1.87 -14.32 -10.65
CA ASN A 323 -1.84 -14.65 -12.08
C ASN A 323 -1.32 -16.08 -12.35
N GLU A 324 -2.05 -16.84 -13.20
CA GLU A 324 -1.69 -18.19 -13.63
C GLU A 324 -0.47 -18.23 -14.58
N LYS A 325 -0.13 -17.10 -15.21
CA LYS A 325 1.04 -16.99 -16.08
C LYS A 325 2.23 -16.51 -15.27
N THR A 326 3.10 -17.46 -14.98
CA THR A 326 4.27 -17.36 -14.13
C THR A 326 5.31 -16.38 -14.67
N MET A 327 5.66 -15.37 -13.87
CA MET A 327 6.93 -14.66 -14.06
C MET A 327 8.08 -15.66 -13.99
N ARG A 328 9.20 -15.36 -14.66
CA ARG A 328 10.44 -16.08 -14.37
C ARG A 328 10.76 -15.88 -12.88
N LYS A 329 11.11 -16.97 -12.19
CA LYS A 329 11.43 -16.95 -10.77
C LYS A 329 12.45 -15.86 -10.43
N ALA A 330 13.50 -15.72 -11.24
CA ALA A 330 14.52 -14.70 -11.08
C ALA A 330 13.92 -13.28 -11.06
N THR A 331 13.12 -12.92 -12.06
CA THR A 331 12.52 -11.57 -12.15
C THR A 331 11.63 -11.25 -10.94
N PHE A 332 10.83 -12.22 -10.46
CA PHE A 332 9.99 -12.00 -9.29
C PHE A 332 10.85 -11.73 -8.04
N LEU A 333 11.87 -12.56 -7.82
CA LEU A 333 12.77 -12.41 -6.67
C LEU A 333 13.51 -11.09 -6.74
N THR A 334 14.07 -10.73 -7.90
CA THR A 334 14.79 -9.46 -8.08
C THR A 334 13.90 -8.27 -7.74
N ILE A 335 12.69 -8.18 -8.30
CA ILE A 335 11.80 -7.05 -8.01
C ILE A 335 11.40 -7.05 -6.53
N PHE A 336 11.05 -8.20 -5.96
CA PHE A 336 10.69 -8.29 -4.54
C PHE A 336 11.84 -7.82 -3.63
N PHE A 337 13.07 -8.29 -3.88
CA PHE A 337 14.24 -7.89 -3.10
C PHE A 337 14.58 -6.42 -3.26
N VAL A 338 14.52 -5.86 -4.48
CA VAL A 338 14.72 -4.43 -4.70
C VAL A 338 13.72 -3.59 -3.91
N LEU A 339 12.44 -3.98 -3.91
CA LEU A 339 11.42 -3.27 -3.14
C LEU A 339 11.61 -3.42 -1.62
N MET A 340 12.04 -4.59 -1.14
CA MET A 340 12.36 -4.80 0.27
C MET A 340 13.56 -3.96 0.71
N VAL A 341 14.62 -3.92 -0.09
CA VAL A 341 15.81 -3.08 0.17
C VAL A 341 15.41 -1.61 0.16
N PHE A 342 14.58 -1.18 -0.78
CA PHE A 342 14.08 0.19 -0.83
C PHE A 342 13.27 0.56 0.42
N TRP A 343 12.42 -0.34 0.92
CA TRP A 343 11.67 -0.13 2.16
C TRP A 343 12.59 -0.04 3.39
N ILE A 344 13.56 -0.95 3.53
CA ILE A 344 14.55 -0.90 4.63
C ILE A 344 15.39 0.38 4.54
N ASN A 345 15.79 0.78 3.33
CA ASN A 345 16.53 2.01 3.11
C ASN A 345 15.71 3.24 3.49
N MET A 346 14.41 3.27 3.19
CA MET A 346 13.52 4.34 3.67
C MET A 346 13.49 4.41 5.20
N MET A 347 13.34 3.27 5.89
CA MET A 347 13.37 3.24 7.36
C MET A 347 14.68 3.83 7.90
N PHE A 348 15.81 3.37 7.38
CA PHE A 348 17.12 3.85 7.80
C PHE A 348 17.30 5.35 7.53
N THR A 349 16.89 5.79 6.33
CA THR A 349 16.96 7.20 5.94
C THR A 349 16.15 8.09 6.83
N MET A 350 14.92 7.72 7.16
CA MET A 350 14.07 8.50 8.07
C MET A 350 14.68 8.67 9.47
N VAL A 351 15.46 7.70 9.96
CA VAL A 351 16.12 7.78 11.27
C VAL A 351 17.37 8.66 11.24
N TYR A 352 18.35 8.34 10.37
CA TYR A 352 19.59 9.13 10.35
C TYR A 352 19.34 10.59 9.96
N SER A 353 18.30 10.84 9.16
CA SER A 353 17.90 12.19 8.76
C SER A 353 17.18 13.00 9.82
N ARG A 354 16.98 12.42 11.01
CA ARG A 354 16.33 13.08 12.14
C ARG A 354 14.83 13.39 11.91
N PHE A 355 14.24 12.82 10.84
CA PHE A 355 12.81 12.97 10.52
C PHE A 355 11.91 11.99 11.23
N HIS A 356 12.46 10.93 11.80
CA HIS A 356 11.72 9.94 12.56
C HIS A 356 12.63 9.30 13.58
N TRP A 357 12.04 8.81 14.66
CA TRP A 357 12.74 7.91 15.57
C TRP A 357 12.74 6.48 15.05
N ALA A 358 13.64 5.63 15.57
CA ALA A 358 13.68 4.23 15.17
C ALA A 358 12.38 3.51 15.54
N SER A 359 11.80 3.76 16.72
CA SER A 359 10.49 3.17 17.05
C SER A 359 9.35 3.63 16.14
N ASP A 360 9.40 4.83 15.53
CA ASP A 360 8.38 5.29 14.58
C ASP A 360 8.37 4.45 13.31
N VAL A 361 9.55 4.23 12.72
CA VAL A 361 9.69 3.46 11.47
C VAL A 361 9.45 1.97 11.71
N LEU A 362 9.84 1.45 12.88
CA LEU A 362 9.60 0.05 13.27
C LEU A 362 8.11 -0.20 13.51
N PHE A 363 7.42 0.68 14.23
CA PHE A 363 5.97 0.61 14.43
C PHE A 363 5.22 0.71 13.10
N SER A 364 5.54 1.70 12.27
CA SER A 364 4.98 1.86 10.93
C SER A 364 5.05 0.58 10.11
N SER A 365 6.20 -0.11 10.20
CA SER A 365 6.43 -1.36 9.48
C SER A 365 5.64 -2.53 10.06
N LEU A 366 5.59 -2.67 11.38
CA LEU A 366 4.73 -3.66 12.07
C LEU A 366 3.27 -3.49 11.69
N TYR A 367 2.79 -2.25 11.80
CA TYR A 367 1.40 -1.92 11.50
C TYR A 367 1.07 -2.23 10.04
N ALA A 368 1.94 -1.82 9.09
CA ALA A 368 1.76 -2.13 7.68
C ALA A 368 1.64 -3.65 7.43
N ILE A 369 2.48 -4.47 8.07
CA ILE A 369 2.42 -5.94 7.92
C ILE A 369 1.11 -6.52 8.48
N VAL A 370 0.67 -6.06 9.66
CA VAL A 370 -0.58 -6.51 10.29
C VAL A 370 -1.77 -6.12 9.43
N VAL A 371 -1.86 -4.86 9.03
CA VAL A 371 -2.97 -4.36 8.21
C VAL A 371 -2.97 -4.99 6.83
N TRP A 372 -1.82 -5.31 6.25
CA TRP A 372 -1.76 -6.07 5.00
C TRP A 372 -2.48 -7.43 5.14
N LYS A 373 -2.23 -8.18 6.21
CA LYS A 373 -2.92 -9.46 6.49
C LYS A 373 -4.41 -9.26 6.72
N LEU A 374 -4.78 -8.26 7.53
CA LEU A 374 -6.18 -7.93 7.83
C LEU A 374 -6.94 -7.55 6.56
N THR A 375 -6.32 -6.76 5.68
CA THR A 375 -6.91 -6.32 4.41
C THR A 375 -7.14 -7.48 3.47
N VAL A 376 -6.16 -8.39 3.33
CA VAL A 376 -6.34 -9.60 2.52
C VAL A 376 -7.56 -10.38 2.98
N TYR A 377 -7.72 -10.55 4.31
CA TYR A 377 -8.83 -11.27 4.89
C TYR A 377 -10.18 -10.54 4.78
N SER A 378 -10.24 -9.24 5.11
CA SER A 378 -11.47 -8.46 5.14
C SER A 378 -12.02 -8.25 3.73
N VAL A 379 -11.16 -7.92 2.77
CA VAL A 379 -11.53 -7.66 1.38
C VAL A 379 -11.96 -8.95 0.69
N GLU A 380 -11.32 -10.11 0.96
CA GLU A 380 -11.79 -11.42 0.48
C GLU A 380 -13.22 -11.73 0.91
N LYS A 381 -13.56 -11.48 2.18
CA LYS A 381 -14.92 -11.66 2.65
C LYS A 381 -15.91 -10.69 2.01
N LEU A 382 -15.54 -9.41 1.91
CA LEU A 382 -16.38 -8.37 1.33
C LEU A 382 -16.70 -8.66 -0.14
N VAL A 383 -15.70 -9.01 -0.94
CA VAL A 383 -15.89 -9.26 -2.37
C VAL A 383 -16.62 -10.56 -2.65
N LEU A 384 -16.42 -11.59 -1.83
CA LEU A 384 -17.28 -12.76 -1.91
C LEU A 384 -18.75 -12.34 -1.74
N LYS A 385 -19.07 -11.55 -0.70
CA LYS A 385 -20.42 -11.04 -0.46
C LYS A 385 -20.96 -10.20 -1.63
N ILE A 386 -20.15 -9.29 -2.19
CA ILE A 386 -20.55 -8.44 -3.33
C ILE A 386 -20.78 -9.28 -4.58
N ASN A 387 -19.86 -10.19 -4.94
CA ASN A 387 -19.99 -11.05 -6.11
C ASN A 387 -21.23 -11.94 -6.02
N TYR A 388 -21.57 -12.45 -4.82
CA TYR A 388 -22.81 -13.20 -4.63
C TYR A 388 -24.04 -12.34 -4.88
N LYS A 389 -24.08 -11.11 -4.36
CA LYS A 389 -25.20 -10.18 -4.56
C LYS A 389 -25.38 -9.82 -6.05
N ILE A 390 -24.28 -9.51 -6.75
CA ILE A 390 -24.31 -9.16 -8.18
C ILE A 390 -24.73 -10.38 -9.02
N ASN A 391 -24.15 -11.56 -8.78
CA ASN A 391 -24.53 -12.76 -9.55
C ASN A 391 -25.97 -13.19 -9.29
N TYR A 392 -26.46 -13.03 -8.06
CA TYR A 392 -27.86 -13.24 -7.72
C TYR A 392 -28.78 -12.31 -8.53
N GLN A 393 -28.46 -11.02 -8.58
CA GLN A 393 -29.25 -10.01 -9.30
C GLN A 393 -29.20 -10.15 -10.82
N VAL A 394 -28.05 -10.55 -11.39
CA VAL A 394 -27.86 -10.57 -12.85
C VAL A 394 -28.33 -11.88 -13.48
N ASN A 395 -28.11 -13.02 -12.82
CA ASN A 395 -28.33 -14.31 -13.48
C ASN A 395 -29.58 -15.07 -13.03
N HIS A 396 -30.21 -14.74 -11.88
CA HIS A 396 -31.33 -15.49 -11.26
C HIS A 396 -31.18 -17.03 -11.25
N LYS A 397 -29.99 -17.56 -11.58
CA LYS A 397 -29.66 -18.96 -11.76
C LYS A 397 -28.63 -19.32 -10.72
N PHE A 398 -29.16 -19.88 -9.63
CA PHE A 398 -28.52 -20.76 -8.65
C PHE A 398 -27.16 -20.32 -8.09
N ASN A 399 -27.18 -19.56 -7.00
CA ASN A 399 -26.15 -19.70 -5.97
C ASN A 399 -26.41 -21.03 -5.22
N GLN A 400 -25.87 -22.14 -5.73
CA GLN A 400 -25.85 -23.39 -4.96
C GLN A 400 -24.87 -23.23 -3.80
N GLY A 401 -25.41 -23.10 -2.60
CA GLY A 401 -24.62 -23.27 -1.39
C GLY A 401 -24.43 -24.75 -1.10
N PHE A 402 -23.28 -25.08 -0.53
CA PHE A 402 -22.92 -26.43 -0.17
C PHE A 402 -22.55 -26.49 1.29
N LEU A 403 -23.13 -27.45 2.00
CA LEU A 403 -22.62 -27.88 3.29
C LEU A 403 -21.68 -29.04 3.06
N ILE A 404 -20.39 -28.77 3.20
CA ILE A 404 -19.34 -29.79 3.13
C ILE A 404 -19.14 -30.31 4.55
N THR A 405 -19.77 -31.42 4.90
CA THR A 405 -19.61 -32.04 6.21
C THR A 405 -18.24 -32.69 6.35
N CYS A 406 -17.56 -32.44 7.47
CA CYS A 406 -16.33 -33.13 7.83
C CYS A 406 -16.63 -34.58 8.21
N LYS A 407 -15.61 -35.45 8.18
CA LYS A 407 -15.69 -36.90 8.44
C LYS A 407 -16.51 -37.30 9.67
N ASN A 408 -16.54 -36.45 10.70
CA ASN A 408 -17.13 -36.76 11.99
C ASN A 408 -18.63 -36.40 12.06
N GLY A 409 -19.23 -35.88 10.99
CA GLY A 409 -20.64 -35.46 10.93
C GLY A 409 -21.00 -34.20 11.73
N LYS A 410 -20.28 -33.94 12.83
CA LYS A 410 -20.51 -32.83 13.77
C LYS A 410 -20.06 -31.47 13.23
N ASP A 411 -19.00 -31.43 12.45
CA ASP A 411 -18.47 -30.20 11.85
C ASP A 411 -18.86 -30.11 10.37
N ALA A 412 -19.26 -28.93 9.91
CA ALA A 412 -19.50 -28.66 8.50
C ALA A 412 -18.83 -27.36 8.06
N TRP A 413 -18.44 -27.29 6.80
CA TRP A 413 -18.08 -26.04 6.15
C TRP A 413 -19.25 -25.56 5.32
N PHE A 414 -19.70 -24.34 5.59
CA PHE A 414 -20.52 -23.60 4.65
C PHE A 414 -19.61 -23.16 3.52
N ALA A 415 -19.80 -23.75 2.35
CA ALA A 415 -19.11 -23.41 1.12
C ALA A 415 -20.12 -22.98 0.07
N VAL A 416 -19.67 -22.22 -0.92
CA VAL A 416 -20.53 -21.89 -2.05
C VAL A 416 -19.74 -22.14 -3.33
N TYR A 417 -20.42 -22.64 -4.36
CA TYR A 417 -19.81 -22.93 -5.63
C TYR A 417 -19.72 -21.66 -6.48
N PHE A 418 -18.50 -21.28 -6.86
CA PHE A 418 -18.21 -20.07 -7.60
C PHE A 418 -17.05 -20.31 -8.58
N ASN A 419 -17.22 -19.97 -9.85
CA ASN A 419 -16.22 -20.17 -10.92
C ASN A 419 -15.57 -21.56 -10.88
N ALA A 420 -16.40 -22.60 -10.91
CA ALA A 420 -15.99 -24.01 -10.87
C ALA A 420 -15.26 -24.49 -9.60
N ASN A 421 -15.26 -23.70 -8.52
CA ASN A 421 -14.60 -24.04 -7.26
C ASN A 421 -15.51 -23.87 -6.05
N TYR A 422 -15.31 -24.69 -5.02
CA TYR A 422 -15.96 -24.51 -3.72
C TYR A 422 -15.17 -23.52 -2.87
N VAL A 423 -15.75 -22.36 -2.58
CA VAL A 423 -15.16 -21.40 -1.64
C VAL A 423 -15.71 -21.68 -0.25
N LYS A 424 -14.86 -22.11 0.68
CA LYS A 424 -15.22 -22.32 2.09
C LYS A 424 -15.34 -20.98 2.79
N LEU A 425 -16.53 -20.65 3.28
CA LEU A 425 -16.85 -19.34 3.87
C LEU A 425 -16.83 -19.37 5.41
N ALA A 426 -17.34 -20.43 6.00
CA ALA A 426 -17.41 -20.55 7.46
C ALA A 426 -17.34 -22.00 7.91
N LYS A 427 -16.55 -22.24 8.97
CA LYS A 427 -16.63 -23.49 9.73
C LYS A 427 -17.80 -23.40 10.72
N ILE A 428 -18.62 -24.44 10.73
CA ILE A 428 -19.77 -24.62 11.61
C ILE A 428 -19.44 -25.82 12.49
N LYS A 429 -19.16 -25.56 13.76
CA LYS A 429 -19.04 -26.62 14.78
C LYS A 429 -20.43 -27.03 15.23
N ASN A 430 -20.66 -28.30 15.52
CA ASN A 430 -21.98 -28.85 15.88
C ASN A 430 -23.07 -28.35 14.93
N PHE A 431 -22.96 -28.76 13.67
CA PHE A 431 -23.83 -28.33 12.57
C PHE A 431 -25.32 -28.44 12.92
N GLU A 432 -25.71 -29.52 13.60
CA GLU A 432 -27.10 -29.80 14.00
C GLU A 432 -27.66 -28.76 14.98
N SER A 433 -26.83 -28.21 15.87
CA SER A 433 -27.24 -27.21 16.86
C SER A 433 -27.11 -25.76 16.37
N ASN A 434 -26.59 -25.53 15.16
CA ASN A 434 -26.24 -24.20 14.65
C ASN A 434 -27.12 -23.73 13.47
N VAL A 435 -28.39 -24.13 13.46
CA VAL A 435 -29.38 -23.79 12.42
C VAL A 435 -29.52 -22.28 12.19
N LEU A 436 -29.51 -21.48 13.27
CA LEU A 436 -29.54 -20.02 13.21
C LEU A 436 -28.30 -19.41 12.52
N LYS A 437 -27.11 -19.98 12.75
CA LYS A 437 -25.89 -19.55 12.09
C LYS A 437 -25.94 -19.85 10.59
N ILE A 438 -26.50 -21.01 10.23
CA ILE A 438 -26.70 -21.44 8.84
C ILE A 438 -27.71 -20.54 8.11
N SER A 439 -28.85 -20.23 8.74
CA SER A 439 -29.87 -19.35 8.15
C SER A 439 -29.32 -17.93 7.94
N LYS A 440 -28.56 -17.40 8.92
CA LYS A 440 -27.86 -16.12 8.79
C LYS A 440 -26.85 -16.13 7.63
N LEU A 441 -26.06 -17.20 7.48
CA LEU A 441 -25.13 -17.34 6.35
C LEU A 441 -25.86 -17.44 5.00
N LYS A 442 -26.94 -18.21 4.90
CA LYS A 442 -27.79 -18.27 3.71
C LYS A 442 -28.28 -16.89 3.29
N LYS A 443 -28.79 -16.11 4.25
CA LYS A 443 -29.28 -14.75 4.03
C LYS A 443 -28.15 -13.81 3.59
N ILE A 444 -26.99 -13.87 4.26
CA ILE A 444 -25.83 -13.01 3.94
C ILE A 444 -25.30 -13.27 2.52
N TYR A 445 -25.30 -14.53 2.08
CA TYR A 445 -24.71 -14.95 0.81
C TYR A 445 -25.75 -15.21 -0.29
N CYS A 446 -27.02 -14.84 -0.08
CA CYS A 446 -28.12 -15.03 -1.03
C CYS A 446 -28.14 -16.45 -1.62
N VAL A 447 -28.13 -17.45 -0.74
CA VAL A 447 -28.14 -18.88 -1.09
C VAL A 447 -29.56 -19.42 -0.98
N ASP A 448 -30.19 -19.70 -2.12
CA ASP A 448 -31.58 -20.17 -2.19
C ASP A 448 -31.69 -21.68 -1.93
N LYS A 449 -30.74 -22.47 -2.44
CA LYS A 449 -30.66 -23.92 -2.21
C LYS A 449 -29.33 -24.30 -1.60
N MET A 450 -29.39 -25.06 -0.50
CA MET A 450 -28.22 -25.73 0.07
C MET A 450 -28.24 -27.20 -0.30
N GLN A 451 -27.14 -27.70 -0.87
CA GLN A 451 -26.90 -29.13 -1.08
C GLN A 451 -25.91 -29.64 -0.03
N ARG A 452 -26.20 -30.79 0.57
CA ARG A 452 -25.25 -31.46 1.48
C ARG A 452 -24.31 -32.30 0.64
N LYS A 453 -23.00 -32.07 0.74
CA LYS A 453 -21.98 -32.87 0.06
C LYS A 453 -21.10 -33.54 1.12
N ILE A 454 -21.29 -34.85 1.30
CA ILE A 454 -20.46 -35.66 2.19
C ILE A 454 -19.16 -35.94 1.43
N THR A 455 -18.01 -35.54 1.99
CA THR A 455 -16.71 -35.89 1.41
C THR A 455 -16.21 -37.17 2.08
N THR A 456 -16.48 -38.32 1.46
CA THR A 456 -15.78 -39.56 1.78
C THR A 456 -14.36 -39.47 1.21
N ALA A 457 -13.36 -39.56 2.08
CA ALA A 457 -11.96 -39.50 1.68
C ALA A 457 -11.56 -40.82 1.02
N SER A 458 -11.85 -40.98 -0.27
CA SER A 458 -11.11 -41.91 -1.13
C SER A 458 -11.10 -41.36 -2.56
N LYS A 459 -9.94 -40.78 -2.93
CA LYS A 459 -9.50 -40.48 -4.30
C LYS A 459 -10.50 -39.71 -5.18
N THR A 460 -10.34 -38.40 -5.25
CA THR A 460 -10.68 -37.65 -6.46
C THR A 460 -9.48 -36.82 -6.87
N LYS A 461 -8.55 -37.45 -7.61
CA LYS A 461 -7.84 -36.72 -8.67
C LYS A 461 -8.94 -36.24 -9.62
N LEU A 462 -9.10 -34.93 -9.75
CA LEU A 462 -9.88 -34.34 -10.83
C LEU A 462 -9.25 -34.81 -12.16
N VAL A 463 -9.85 -35.82 -12.78
CA VAL A 463 -9.54 -36.23 -14.14
C VAL A 463 -10.14 -35.19 -15.06
N THR A 464 -9.28 -34.40 -15.69
CA THR A 464 -9.59 -33.64 -16.89
C THR A 464 -9.87 -34.64 -18.01
N GLN A 465 -11.13 -35.02 -18.19
CA GLN A 465 -11.57 -35.81 -19.32
C GLN A 465 -11.94 -34.85 -20.46
N THR A 466 -10.95 -34.45 -21.26
CA THR A 466 -11.21 -33.98 -22.63
C THR A 466 -11.50 -35.20 -23.48
N LYS A 467 -12.78 -35.38 -23.82
CA LYS A 467 -13.21 -36.15 -24.99
C LYS A 467 -12.44 -35.63 -26.22
N LYS A 468 -11.66 -36.49 -26.84
CA LYS A 468 -11.35 -36.42 -28.25
C LYS A 468 -11.42 -37.82 -28.84
N ASP A 469 -12.14 -37.87 -29.96
CA ASP A 469 -12.03 -38.82 -31.04
C ASP A 469 -12.75 -40.18 -30.86
N LYS A 470 -14.04 -40.14 -31.25
CA LYS A 470 -14.67 -41.21 -32.02
C LYS A 470 -14.24 -41.05 -33.49
N ASN A 471 -13.94 -42.19 -34.12
CA ASN A 471 -13.77 -42.47 -35.56
C ASN A 471 -12.37 -42.20 -36.14
N GLY A 472 -11.69 -43.30 -36.50
CA GLY A 472 -10.41 -43.33 -37.22
C GLY A 472 -9.50 -44.41 -36.67
#